data_AF-A0A265UXE2-F1
#
_entry.id   AF-A0A265UXE2-F1
#
_cell.length_a   1.000
_cell.length_b   1.000
_cell.length_c   1.000
_cell.angle_alpha   90.00
_cell.angle_beta   90.00
_cell.angle_gamma   90.00
#
_symmetry.space_group_name_H-M   'P 1'
#
loop_
_entity.id
_entity.type
_entity.pdbx_description
1 polymer ?
#
loop_
_entity_poly.entity_id
_entity_poly.type
_entity_poly.pdbx_seq_one_letter_code
_entity_poly.pdbx_strand_id
1 'polypeptide(L)'
;MSLYYSIKQNLVQPMLNWRNMLLRFNRGANARHQIRKSIKINEIGKLTKAEIDEAKAYFKSKGYNLRNTYWHQFYKGKNGIFHKEYIPEDIFRSKICHKLNQTLQWPALLDKNLSYTIFSEFSQPKRVLSNINGFYYWQGDLVSESEAIKGVLHSKQKLIIKPSIDSGGGVMVKVISTEDLNTTDKTYEIMNLFKSYKKDFVIQEFMSQSPEMKKLNPTTLNTLRIMSYLRDEEVHVLSTIVRIGKKGSDTDNYEGGGIICGVNAKGEFNSVGYTKLGRKVYSKTESGISLKDCKVPNYEDVKAMVRRLHMRVPYFRLISWDIGINENNQPVLIEYNTYNQSTNPSQVVNGPLFGKFTDEILSLGIN
;
A
#
# COMPACT_ATOMS: atom_id res chain seq x y z
N MET A 1 16.77 42.27 2.35
CA MET A 1 16.15 41.00 2.80
C MET A 1 14.72 41.14 3.35
N SER A 2 14.10 42.33 3.52
CA SER A 2 12.75 42.44 4.13
C SER A 2 11.55 42.32 3.16
N LEU A 3 11.68 42.75 1.91
CA LEU A 3 10.57 42.73 0.94
C LEU A 3 10.18 41.30 0.51
N TYR A 4 11.17 40.44 0.24
CA TYR A 4 10.94 39.04 -0.12
C TYR A 4 10.20 38.28 0.98
N TYR A 5 10.64 38.41 2.24
CA TYR A 5 9.99 37.73 3.36
C TYR A 5 8.58 38.25 3.60
N SER A 6 8.34 39.56 3.45
CA SER A 6 7.01 40.14 3.54
C SER A 6 6.08 39.63 2.42
N ILE A 7 6.53 39.61 1.17
CA ILE A 7 5.76 39.04 0.04
C ILE A 7 5.49 37.54 0.26
N LYS A 8 6.49 36.79 0.71
CA LYS A 8 6.36 35.36 0.98
C LYS A 8 5.34 35.08 2.07
N GLN A 9 5.39 35.82 3.18
CA GLN A 9 4.47 35.63 4.32
C GLN A 9 3.05 36.10 3.99
N ASN A 10 2.90 37.26 3.36
CA ASN A 10 1.59 37.90 3.19
C ASN A 10 0.84 37.48 1.92
N LEU A 11 1.53 37.01 0.87
CA LEU A 11 0.90 36.64 -0.40
C LEU A 11 1.10 35.16 -0.74
N VAL A 12 2.34 34.67 -0.74
CA VAL A 12 2.65 33.32 -1.21
C VAL A 12 2.16 32.25 -0.24
N GLN A 13 2.41 32.42 1.06
CA GLN A 13 2.03 31.42 2.06
C GLN A 13 0.50 31.22 2.15
N PRO A 14 -0.35 32.27 2.15
CA PRO A 14 -1.79 32.12 2.04
C PRO A 14 -2.22 31.36 0.78
N MET A 15 -1.66 31.69 -0.39
CA MET A 15 -2.00 30.97 -1.64
C MET A 15 -1.63 29.49 -1.58
N LEU A 16 -0.45 29.15 -1.04
CA LEU A 16 -0.05 27.75 -0.84
C LEU A 16 -0.97 27.02 0.15
N ASN A 17 -1.38 27.71 1.22
CA ASN A 17 -2.33 27.17 2.19
C ASN A 17 -3.70 26.90 1.54
N TRP A 18 -4.18 27.83 0.70
CA TRP A 18 -5.41 27.66 -0.09
C TRP A 18 -5.31 26.49 -1.05
N ARG A 19 -4.20 26.38 -1.81
CA ARG A 19 -3.95 25.23 -2.70
C ARG A 19 -4.00 23.92 -1.93
N ASN A 20 -3.32 23.83 -0.79
CA ASN A 20 -3.30 22.64 0.04
C ASN A 20 -4.68 22.32 0.64
N MET A 21 -5.47 23.34 1.00
CA MET A 21 -6.85 23.18 1.43
C MET A 21 -7.72 22.58 0.32
N LEU A 22 -7.62 23.11 -0.90
CA LEU A 22 -8.35 22.60 -2.07
C LEU A 22 -7.97 21.16 -2.41
N LEU A 23 -6.67 20.83 -2.38
CA LEU A 23 -6.21 19.45 -2.59
C LEU A 23 -6.81 18.49 -1.55
N ARG A 24 -6.84 18.87 -0.27
CA ARG A 24 -7.46 18.06 0.79
C ARG A 24 -8.97 17.93 0.60
N PHE A 25 -9.65 19.02 0.24
CA PHE A 25 -11.08 19.00 -0.06
C PHE A 25 -11.39 18.06 -1.22
N ASN A 26 -10.65 18.14 -2.32
CA ASN A 26 -10.79 17.29 -3.49
C ASN A 26 -10.55 15.81 -3.15
N ARG A 27 -9.53 15.49 -2.34
CA ARG A 27 -9.31 14.11 -1.87
C ARG A 27 -10.50 13.57 -1.10
N GLY A 28 -11.05 14.35 -0.16
CA GLY A 28 -12.22 13.95 0.59
C GLY A 28 -13.48 13.81 -0.29
N ALA A 29 -13.68 14.72 -1.25
CA ALA A 29 -14.78 14.66 -2.21
C ALA A 29 -14.70 13.42 -3.11
N ASN A 30 -13.51 13.12 -3.62
CA ASN A 30 -13.25 11.92 -4.43
C ASN A 30 -13.50 10.64 -3.63
N ALA A 31 -13.03 10.57 -2.38
CA ALA A 31 -13.29 9.43 -1.50
C ALA A 31 -14.80 9.24 -1.25
N ARG A 32 -15.55 10.33 -0.98
CA ARG A 32 -17.02 10.29 -0.86
C ARG A 32 -17.72 9.84 -2.14
N HIS A 33 -17.25 10.30 -3.29
CA HIS A 33 -17.80 9.88 -4.58
C HIS A 33 -17.59 8.38 -4.80
N GLN A 34 -16.38 7.88 -4.57
CA GLN A 34 -16.03 6.47 -4.73
C GLN A 34 -16.84 5.58 -3.79
N ILE A 35 -16.95 5.91 -2.49
CA ILE A 35 -17.69 5.08 -1.54
C ILE A 35 -19.19 5.04 -1.86
N ARG A 36 -19.80 6.16 -2.28
CA ARG A 36 -21.22 6.20 -2.70
C ARG A 36 -21.46 5.34 -3.93
N LYS A 37 -20.54 5.39 -4.91
CA LYS A 37 -20.57 4.50 -6.08
C LYS A 37 -20.49 3.04 -5.65
N SER A 38 -19.59 2.70 -4.72
CA SER A 38 -19.47 1.34 -4.17
C SER A 38 -20.73 0.88 -3.44
N ILE A 39 -21.36 1.72 -2.62
CA ILE A 39 -22.64 1.40 -1.95
C ILE A 39 -23.72 1.06 -2.98
N LYS A 40 -23.86 1.88 -4.03
CA LYS A 40 -24.86 1.66 -5.10
C LYS A 40 -24.58 0.37 -5.89
N ILE A 41 -23.33 0.16 -6.31
CA ILE A 41 -22.90 -1.01 -7.10
C ILE A 41 -23.11 -2.34 -6.37
N ASN A 42 -23.17 -2.29 -5.04
CA ASN A 42 -23.28 -3.45 -4.16
C ASN A 42 -24.63 -3.53 -3.44
N GLU A 43 -25.57 -2.65 -3.78
CA GLU A 43 -26.94 -2.65 -3.23
C GLU A 43 -26.96 -2.66 -1.70
N ILE A 44 -26.01 -1.93 -1.09
CA ILE A 44 -25.87 -1.94 0.38
C ILE A 44 -27.00 -1.14 1.01
N GLY A 45 -27.76 -1.79 1.90
CA GLY A 45 -28.85 -1.20 2.68
C GLY A 45 -28.39 -0.03 3.56
N LYS A 46 -29.35 0.81 3.96
CA LYS A 46 -29.09 1.96 4.85
C LYS A 46 -28.84 1.50 6.28
N LEU A 47 -28.10 2.30 7.04
CA LEU A 47 -27.99 2.16 8.49
C LEU A 47 -29.30 2.54 9.18
N THR A 48 -29.53 2.00 10.38
CA THR A 48 -30.64 2.43 11.23
C THR A 48 -30.37 3.84 11.78
N LYS A 49 -31.43 4.52 12.25
CA LYS A 49 -31.27 5.84 12.90
C LYS A 49 -30.35 5.75 14.12
N ALA A 50 -30.51 4.72 14.95
CA ALA A 50 -29.68 4.50 16.14
C ALA A 50 -28.19 4.35 15.79
N GLU A 51 -27.86 3.59 14.73
CA GLU A 51 -26.48 3.43 14.27
C GLU A 51 -25.87 4.74 13.74
N ILE A 52 -26.67 5.53 13.01
CA ILE A 52 -26.23 6.85 12.53
C ILE A 52 -25.96 7.78 13.71
N ASP A 53 -26.86 7.82 14.68
CA ASP A 53 -26.76 8.68 15.85
C ASP A 53 -25.58 8.25 16.75
N GLU A 54 -25.35 6.95 16.93
CA GLU A 54 -24.21 6.40 17.67
C GLU A 54 -22.88 6.78 17.03
N ALA A 55 -22.72 6.57 15.71
CA ALA A 55 -21.50 6.95 15.00
C ALA A 55 -21.24 8.47 15.10
N LYS A 56 -22.27 9.29 14.90
CA LYS A 56 -22.13 10.75 15.00
C LYS A 56 -21.80 11.21 16.42
N ALA A 57 -22.45 10.64 17.44
CA ALA A 57 -22.19 10.95 18.84
C ALA A 57 -20.76 10.58 19.23
N TYR A 58 -20.28 9.42 18.79
CA TYR A 58 -18.90 8.99 19.01
C TYR A 58 -17.90 10.00 18.45
N PHE A 59 -17.97 10.33 17.16
CA PHE A 59 -17.05 11.30 16.56
C PHE A 59 -17.19 12.70 17.17
N LYS A 60 -18.42 13.13 17.52
CA LYS A 60 -18.66 14.41 18.18
C LYS A 60 -17.98 14.47 19.54
N SER A 61 -18.01 13.37 20.32
CA SER A 61 -17.30 13.26 21.60
C SER A 61 -15.78 13.38 21.46
N LYS A 62 -15.24 13.16 20.26
CA LYS A 62 -13.82 13.31 19.92
C LYS A 62 -13.50 14.66 19.25
N GLY A 63 -14.43 15.61 19.27
CA GLY A 63 -14.23 16.94 18.67
C GLY A 63 -14.50 17.01 17.17
N TYR A 64 -15.07 15.96 16.57
CA TYR A 64 -15.34 15.92 15.13
C TYR A 64 -16.83 15.81 14.78
N ASN A 65 -17.34 16.74 13.98
CA ASN A 65 -18.69 16.63 13.45
C ASN A 65 -18.72 15.72 12.20
N LEU A 66 -19.15 14.47 12.38
CA LEU A 66 -19.27 13.49 11.31
C LEU A 66 -20.43 13.82 10.35
N ARG A 67 -20.09 14.36 9.17
CA ARG A 67 -21.07 14.83 8.18
C ARG A 67 -21.87 13.72 7.48
N ASN A 68 -21.34 12.51 7.42
CA ASN A 68 -21.96 11.37 6.74
C ASN A 68 -21.47 10.05 7.36
N THR A 69 -22.23 8.97 7.16
CA THR A 69 -21.93 7.62 7.66
C THR A 69 -21.76 6.61 6.51
N TYR A 70 -21.31 7.07 5.34
CA TYR A 70 -21.21 6.21 4.14
C TYR A 70 -20.26 5.03 4.35
N TRP A 71 -19.14 5.24 5.04
CA TRP A 71 -18.18 4.17 5.32
C TRP A 71 -18.71 3.16 6.35
N HIS A 72 -19.36 3.63 7.42
CA HIS A 72 -20.06 2.76 8.37
C HIS A 72 -21.10 1.89 7.68
N GLN A 73 -21.91 2.50 6.79
CA GLN A 73 -22.88 1.78 5.98
C GLN A 73 -22.20 0.74 5.09
N PHE A 74 -21.14 1.15 4.38
CA PHE A 74 -20.41 0.26 3.47
C PHE A 74 -19.80 -0.93 4.22
N TYR A 75 -19.08 -0.70 5.32
CA TYR A 75 -18.41 -1.78 6.05
C TYR A 75 -19.41 -2.74 6.68
N LYS A 76 -20.43 -2.25 7.40
CA LYS A 76 -21.53 -3.10 7.92
C LYS A 76 -22.19 -3.88 6.79
N GLY A 77 -22.46 -3.23 5.66
CA GLY A 77 -23.02 -3.91 4.49
C GLY A 77 -22.16 -5.02 3.91
N LYS A 78 -20.84 -5.00 4.15
CA LYS A 78 -19.91 -6.03 3.68
C LYS A 78 -19.66 -7.15 4.67
N ASN A 79 -19.49 -6.83 5.94
CA ASN A 79 -19.12 -7.83 6.96
C ASN A 79 -20.24 -8.14 7.95
N GLY A 80 -21.38 -7.45 7.87
CA GLY A 80 -22.54 -7.64 8.73
C GLY A 80 -22.44 -6.95 10.09
N ILE A 81 -21.30 -6.32 10.42
CA ILE A 81 -21.02 -5.81 11.77
C ILE A 81 -20.87 -4.29 11.75
N PHE A 82 -21.71 -3.63 12.55
CA PHE A 82 -21.62 -2.20 12.79
C PHE A 82 -20.59 -1.91 13.88
N HIS A 83 -19.73 -0.92 13.62
CA HIS A 83 -18.85 -0.33 14.61
C HIS A 83 -18.89 1.18 14.47
N LYS A 84 -19.09 1.91 15.57
CA LYS A 84 -19.03 3.38 15.58
C LYS A 84 -17.61 3.89 15.29
N GLU A 85 -16.60 3.09 15.62
CA GLU A 85 -15.16 3.36 15.52
C GLU A 85 -14.61 3.23 14.09
N TYR A 86 -15.42 2.78 13.13
CA TYR A 86 -14.99 2.77 11.73
C TYR A 86 -14.55 4.16 11.28
N ILE A 87 -13.39 4.22 10.60
CA ILE A 87 -12.75 5.45 10.17
C ILE A 87 -13.11 5.75 8.70
N PRO A 88 -13.89 6.80 8.43
CA PRO A 88 -14.15 7.28 7.08
C PRO A 88 -12.86 7.63 6.33
N GLU A 89 -12.75 7.17 5.09
CA GLU A 89 -11.56 7.41 4.27
C GLU A 89 -11.40 8.88 3.88
N ASP A 90 -12.50 9.65 3.78
CA ASP A 90 -12.39 11.08 3.55
C ASP A 90 -11.73 11.82 4.71
N ILE A 91 -11.95 11.41 5.96
CA ILE A 91 -11.26 11.96 7.13
C ILE A 91 -9.82 11.44 7.18
N PHE A 92 -9.62 10.13 6.99
CA PHE A 92 -8.30 9.52 7.05
C PHE A 92 -7.34 10.16 6.05
N ARG A 93 -7.73 10.25 4.78
CA ARG A 93 -6.88 10.75 3.71
C ARG A 93 -6.70 12.27 3.74
N SER A 94 -7.72 13.03 4.12
CA SER A 94 -7.66 14.50 4.06
C SER A 94 -7.15 15.15 5.35
N LYS A 95 -7.24 14.46 6.50
CA LYS A 95 -6.84 14.99 7.81
C LYS A 95 -5.80 14.12 8.51
N ILE A 96 -6.17 12.90 8.88
CA ILE A 96 -5.35 12.04 9.78
C ILE A 96 -3.97 11.80 9.17
N CYS A 97 -3.88 11.24 7.96
CA CYS A 97 -2.59 11.01 7.31
C CYS A 97 -1.78 12.29 7.12
N HIS A 98 -2.42 13.42 6.80
CA HIS A 98 -1.71 14.68 6.60
C HIS A 98 -1.11 15.25 7.89
N LYS A 99 -1.74 15.01 9.05
CA LYS A 99 -1.23 15.46 10.34
C LYS A 99 -0.17 14.51 10.91
N LEU A 100 -0.38 13.21 10.72
CA LEU A 100 0.51 12.19 11.29
C LEU A 100 1.73 11.86 10.42
N ASN A 101 1.69 12.15 9.12
CA ASN A 101 2.82 11.95 8.22
C ASN A 101 3.35 13.29 7.70
N GLN A 102 4.66 13.48 7.77
CA GLN A 102 5.32 14.67 7.22
C GLN A 102 5.26 14.66 5.69
N THR A 103 4.25 15.32 5.12
CA THR A 103 3.96 15.23 3.68
C THR A 103 5.03 15.85 2.80
N LEU A 104 5.91 16.70 3.35
CA LEU A 104 7.05 17.27 2.63
C LEU A 104 8.06 16.20 2.20
N GLN A 105 8.11 15.07 2.90
CA GLN A 105 9.01 13.97 2.55
C GLN A 105 8.52 13.16 1.34
N TRP A 106 7.28 13.40 0.89
CA TRP A 106 6.80 12.92 -0.40
C TRP A 106 7.25 13.87 -1.51
N PRO A 107 7.68 13.38 -2.69
CA PRO A 107 7.73 11.99 -3.13
C PRO A 107 9.08 11.28 -2.88
N ALA A 108 10.12 11.97 -2.40
CA ALA A 108 11.47 11.42 -2.29
C ALA A 108 11.52 10.11 -1.50
N LEU A 109 10.95 10.08 -0.29
CA LEU A 109 10.85 8.85 0.52
C LEU A 109 9.74 7.90 0.04
N LEU A 110 9.32 7.96 -1.23
CA LEU A 110 8.48 6.94 -1.88
C LEU A 110 9.14 6.40 -3.15
N ASP A 111 10.31 6.92 -3.53
CA ASP A 111 11.11 6.38 -4.62
C ASP A 111 11.61 4.98 -4.27
N LYS A 112 11.16 3.99 -5.03
CA LYS A 112 11.55 2.58 -4.87
C LYS A 112 13.05 2.33 -5.09
N ASN A 113 13.78 3.24 -5.73
CA ASN A 113 15.24 3.17 -5.81
C ASN A 113 15.90 3.48 -4.47
N LEU A 114 15.35 4.42 -3.70
CA LEU A 114 15.88 4.81 -2.39
C LEU A 114 15.59 3.78 -1.30
N SER A 115 14.59 2.90 -1.47
CA SER A 115 14.30 1.84 -0.51
C SER A 115 15.50 0.90 -0.28
N TYR A 116 16.29 0.64 -1.32
CA TYR A 116 17.50 -0.18 -1.23
C TYR A 116 18.59 0.45 -0.37
N THR A 117 18.60 1.78 -0.24
CA THR A 117 19.53 2.49 0.64
C THR A 117 18.96 2.61 2.06
N ILE A 118 17.70 3.02 2.18
CA ILE A 118 17.03 3.24 3.49
C ILE A 118 16.89 1.92 4.27
N PHE A 119 16.61 0.83 3.57
CA PHE A 119 16.34 -0.49 4.15
C PHE A 119 17.36 -1.55 3.72
N SER A 120 18.63 -1.14 3.55
CA SER A 120 19.72 -2.02 3.10
C SER A 120 19.95 -3.25 3.98
N GLU A 121 19.63 -3.16 5.28
CA GLU A 121 19.72 -4.27 6.24
C GLU A 121 18.58 -5.29 6.15
N PHE A 122 17.55 -5.03 5.35
CA PHE A 122 16.35 -5.85 5.29
C PHE A 122 16.28 -6.60 3.96
N SER A 123 15.72 -7.81 4.01
CA SER A 123 15.48 -8.57 2.79
C SER A 123 14.53 -7.81 1.86
N GLN A 124 14.97 -7.63 0.62
CA GLN A 124 14.24 -7.03 -0.50
C GLN A 124 14.51 -7.90 -1.73
N PRO A 125 13.63 -7.90 -2.76
CA PRO A 125 13.96 -8.49 -4.04
C PRO A 125 15.25 -7.85 -4.55
N LYS A 126 16.25 -8.66 -4.94
CA LYS A 126 17.56 -8.13 -5.27
C LYS A 126 17.48 -7.17 -6.45
N ARG A 127 18.05 -5.98 -6.27
CA ARG A 127 18.13 -4.96 -7.32
C ARG A 127 19.13 -5.40 -8.38
N VAL A 128 18.68 -5.45 -9.63
CA VAL A 128 19.55 -5.70 -10.80
C VAL A 128 20.01 -4.39 -11.40
N LEU A 129 19.11 -3.44 -11.61
CA LEU A 129 19.42 -2.14 -12.20
C LEU A 129 18.49 -1.06 -11.64
N SER A 130 19.01 0.15 -11.49
CA SER A 130 18.22 1.36 -11.24
C SER A 130 18.41 2.36 -12.35
N ASN A 131 17.35 3.10 -12.68
CA ASN A 131 17.46 4.37 -13.39
C ASN A 131 16.91 5.46 -12.48
N ILE A 132 17.74 6.44 -12.14
CA ILE A 132 17.38 7.56 -11.27
C ILE A 132 17.66 8.84 -12.04
N ASN A 133 16.61 9.59 -12.35
CA ASN A 133 16.66 10.81 -13.14
C ASN A 133 17.41 10.66 -14.48
N GLY A 134 17.30 9.51 -15.14
CA GLY A 134 17.95 9.21 -16.41
C GLY A 134 19.35 8.61 -16.29
N PHE A 135 19.93 8.55 -15.09
CA PHE A 135 21.22 7.92 -14.85
C PHE A 135 21.04 6.45 -14.45
N TYR A 136 21.79 5.57 -15.10
CA TYR A 136 21.77 4.14 -14.81
C TYR A 136 22.74 3.78 -13.71
N TYR A 137 22.30 2.92 -12.80
CA TYR A 137 23.11 2.35 -11.74
C TYR A 137 23.10 0.83 -11.82
N TRP A 138 24.28 0.22 -11.89
CA TRP A 138 24.48 -1.23 -11.88
C TRP A 138 25.52 -1.57 -10.82
N GLN A 139 25.20 -2.53 -9.94
CA GLN A 139 26.06 -2.91 -8.80
C GLN A 139 26.43 -1.77 -7.82
N GLY A 140 25.73 -0.63 -7.89
CA GLY A 140 25.99 0.53 -7.05
C GLY A 140 26.72 1.67 -7.78
N ASP A 141 27.30 1.38 -8.93
CA ASP A 141 28.05 2.36 -9.72
C ASP A 141 27.19 2.98 -10.82
N LEU A 142 27.49 4.24 -11.14
CA LEU A 142 26.90 4.93 -12.28
C LEU A 142 27.54 4.44 -13.57
N VAL A 143 26.72 3.96 -14.50
CA VAL A 143 27.18 3.29 -15.74
C VAL A 143 26.51 3.87 -16.98
N SER A 144 27.10 3.61 -18.15
CA SER A 144 26.46 3.94 -19.44
C SER A 144 25.21 3.07 -19.68
N GLU A 145 24.32 3.52 -20.57
CA GLU A 145 23.16 2.71 -20.99
C GLU A 145 23.59 1.34 -21.56
N SER A 146 24.69 1.31 -22.31
CA SER A 146 25.22 0.08 -22.89
C SER A 146 25.65 -0.94 -21.83
N GLU A 147 26.26 -0.48 -20.74
CA GLU A 147 26.67 -1.31 -19.61
C GLU A 147 25.45 -1.73 -18.78
N ALA A 148 24.47 -0.84 -18.62
CA ALA A 148 23.20 -1.16 -17.96
C ALA A 148 22.45 -2.29 -18.69
N ILE A 149 22.39 -2.25 -20.02
CA ILE A 149 21.80 -3.33 -20.83
C ILE A 149 22.57 -4.63 -20.63
N LYS A 150 23.91 -4.61 -20.69
CA LYS A 150 24.75 -5.78 -20.41
C LYS A 150 24.45 -6.35 -19.01
N GLY A 151 24.32 -5.49 -18.00
CA GLY A 151 24.00 -5.87 -16.63
C GLY A 151 22.66 -6.59 -16.49
N VAL A 152 21.62 -6.12 -17.19
CA VAL A 152 20.32 -6.79 -17.24
C VAL A 152 20.42 -8.14 -17.93
N LEU A 153 21.06 -8.21 -19.10
CA LEU A 153 21.21 -9.45 -19.87
C LEU A 153 22.08 -10.50 -19.17
N HIS A 154 23.03 -10.07 -18.33
CA HIS A 154 23.87 -10.97 -17.54
C HIS A 154 23.09 -11.74 -16.47
N SER A 155 21.94 -11.23 -16.03
CA SER A 155 21.16 -11.86 -14.97
C SER A 155 20.62 -13.25 -15.33
N LYS A 156 20.35 -13.52 -16.62
CA LYS A 156 19.88 -14.82 -17.17
C LYS A 156 18.77 -15.46 -16.32
N GLN A 157 17.77 -14.67 -15.97
CA GLN A 157 16.62 -15.08 -15.18
C GLN A 157 15.39 -14.21 -15.48
N LYS A 158 14.26 -14.54 -14.82
CA LYS A 158 13.08 -13.68 -14.78
C LYS A 158 13.31 -12.47 -13.91
N LEU A 159 12.97 -11.29 -14.42
CA LEU A 159 13.08 -10.01 -13.73
C LEU A 159 11.72 -9.29 -13.69
N ILE A 160 11.62 -8.32 -12.80
CA ILE A 160 10.51 -7.37 -12.73
C ILE A 160 11.04 -5.97 -12.97
N ILE A 161 10.45 -5.26 -13.93
CA ILE A 161 10.65 -3.82 -14.10
C ILE A 161 9.40 -3.06 -13.61
N LYS A 162 9.62 -1.98 -12.85
CA LYS A 162 8.56 -1.12 -12.31
C LYS A 162 8.98 0.35 -12.27
N PRO A 163 8.04 1.31 -12.46
CA PRO A 163 8.34 2.71 -12.20
C PRO A 163 8.63 2.89 -10.70
N SER A 164 9.66 3.67 -10.40
CA SER A 164 10.15 3.87 -9.05
C SER A 164 9.40 4.98 -8.30
N ILE A 165 8.86 5.97 -9.01
CA ILE A 165 8.10 7.11 -8.49
C ILE A 165 6.65 7.05 -9.01
N ASP A 166 5.68 7.49 -8.19
CA ASP A 166 4.27 7.69 -8.54
C ASP A 166 3.53 6.49 -9.19
N SER A 167 3.99 5.26 -8.92
CA SER A 167 3.32 4.04 -9.37
C SER A 167 2.25 3.58 -8.36
N GLY A 168 0.99 3.96 -8.62
CA GLY A 168 -0.17 3.40 -7.92
C GLY A 168 -0.75 2.18 -8.64
N GLY A 169 -1.21 1.17 -7.90
CA GLY A 169 -2.03 0.08 -8.44
C GLY A 169 -1.31 -0.91 -9.38
N GLY A 170 0.01 -1.03 -9.31
CA GLY A 170 0.77 -1.98 -10.14
C GLY A 170 0.84 -1.61 -11.63
N VAL A 171 0.48 -0.39 -12.00
CA VAL A 171 0.59 0.11 -13.38
C VAL A 171 2.05 0.06 -13.83
N MET A 172 2.28 -0.47 -15.04
CA MET A 172 3.61 -0.63 -15.63
C MET A 172 4.54 -1.55 -14.80
N VAL A 173 4.02 -2.50 -14.05
CA VAL A 173 4.82 -3.63 -13.54
C VAL A 173 4.83 -4.71 -14.61
N LYS A 174 6.02 -5.09 -15.10
CA LYS A 174 6.17 -6.13 -16.13
C LYS A 174 7.18 -7.17 -15.71
N VAL A 175 6.87 -8.43 -15.98
CA VAL A 175 7.82 -9.55 -15.91
C VAL A 175 8.54 -9.64 -17.25
N ILE A 176 9.86 -9.71 -17.22
CA ILE A 176 10.70 -9.92 -18.41
C ILE A 176 11.57 -11.17 -18.21
N SER A 177 11.81 -11.93 -19.26
CA SER A 177 12.73 -13.07 -19.27
C SER A 177 13.98 -12.70 -20.06
N THR A 178 15.15 -12.91 -19.47
CA THR A 178 16.42 -12.68 -20.16
C THR A 178 17.00 -13.96 -20.78
N GLU A 179 16.42 -15.13 -20.47
CA GLU A 179 16.80 -16.44 -20.99
C GLU A 179 16.32 -16.64 -22.44
N ASP A 180 15.06 -16.30 -22.75
CA ASP A 180 14.33 -16.74 -23.96
C ASP A 180 14.61 -15.95 -25.26
N LEU A 181 15.57 -15.04 -25.26
CA LEU A 181 15.80 -14.13 -26.38
C LEU A 181 17.04 -14.54 -27.22
N ASN A 182 17.18 -14.08 -28.48
CA ASN A 182 18.44 -14.17 -29.27
C ASN A 182 19.31 -12.93 -29.03
N THR A 183 20.65 -13.05 -29.00
CA THR A 183 21.58 -12.02 -28.45
C THR A 183 21.52 -10.62 -29.10
N THR A 184 21.28 -10.51 -30.40
CA THR A 184 21.20 -9.20 -31.08
C THR A 184 19.83 -8.55 -30.89
N ASP A 185 18.76 -9.35 -30.95
CA ASP A 185 17.38 -8.91 -30.65
C ASP A 185 17.23 -8.47 -29.17
N LYS A 186 17.93 -9.14 -28.24
CA LYS A 186 17.96 -8.83 -26.79
C LYS A 186 18.29 -7.37 -26.49
N THR A 187 19.34 -6.86 -27.11
CA THR A 187 19.83 -5.50 -26.79
C THR A 187 18.81 -4.45 -27.22
N TYR A 188 18.23 -4.63 -28.41
CA TYR A 188 17.22 -3.73 -28.95
C TYR A 188 15.93 -3.75 -28.13
N GLU A 189 15.49 -4.92 -27.68
CA GLU A 189 14.32 -5.06 -26.81
C GLU A 189 14.49 -4.37 -25.46
N ILE A 190 15.61 -4.60 -24.76
CA ILE A 190 15.88 -3.94 -23.47
C ILE A 190 16.02 -2.42 -23.64
N MET A 191 16.66 -1.95 -24.71
CA MET A 191 16.73 -0.53 -25.03
C MET A 191 15.33 0.08 -25.23
N ASN A 192 14.45 -0.58 -25.99
CA ASN A 192 13.07 -0.12 -26.17
C ASN A 192 12.25 -0.18 -24.88
N LEU A 193 12.51 -1.17 -24.04
CA LEU A 193 11.93 -1.26 -22.71
C LEU A 193 12.34 -0.03 -21.88
N PHE A 194 13.63 0.31 -21.81
CA PHE A 194 14.09 1.51 -21.10
C PHE A 194 13.42 2.78 -21.64
N LYS A 195 13.35 2.95 -22.96
CA LYS A 195 12.63 4.08 -23.59
C LYS A 195 11.16 4.16 -23.17
N SER A 196 10.48 3.02 -23.02
CA SER A 196 9.06 2.98 -22.60
C SER A 196 8.85 3.41 -21.14
N TYR A 197 9.84 3.16 -20.27
CA TYR A 197 9.82 3.63 -18.87
C TYR A 197 10.42 5.03 -18.72
N LYS A 198 11.14 5.52 -19.74
CA LYS A 198 11.85 6.81 -19.77
C LYS A 198 12.94 6.88 -18.70
N LYS A 199 12.58 7.35 -17.52
CA LYS A 199 13.46 7.50 -16.36
C LYS A 199 12.73 7.10 -15.10
N ASP A 200 13.46 6.98 -14.00
CA ASP A 200 12.90 6.71 -12.67
C ASP A 200 12.22 5.33 -12.62
N PHE A 201 12.99 4.27 -12.88
CA PHE A 201 12.53 2.89 -12.78
C PHE A 201 13.55 2.00 -12.07
N VAL A 202 13.09 0.84 -11.61
CA VAL A 202 13.95 -0.19 -11.02
C VAL A 202 13.66 -1.53 -11.67
N ILE A 203 14.73 -2.30 -11.89
CA ILE A 203 14.70 -3.70 -12.32
C ILE A 203 15.23 -4.54 -11.17
N GLN A 204 14.46 -5.55 -10.78
CA GLN A 204 14.78 -6.44 -9.67
C GLN A 204 14.56 -7.89 -10.07
N GLU A 205 15.16 -8.81 -9.32
CA GLU A 205 14.96 -10.24 -9.49
C GLU A 205 13.50 -10.62 -9.22
N PHE A 206 12.97 -11.58 -9.98
CA PHE A 206 11.66 -12.16 -9.72
C PHE A 206 11.75 -13.06 -8.47
N MET A 207 11.00 -12.71 -7.43
CA MET A 207 11.08 -13.42 -6.15
C MET A 207 10.23 -14.69 -6.15
N SER A 208 10.85 -15.82 -5.82
CA SER A 208 10.13 -17.04 -5.45
C SER A 208 9.47 -16.91 -4.07
N GLN A 209 8.17 -17.19 -4.00
CA GLN A 209 7.41 -17.13 -2.75
C GLN A 209 7.34 -18.49 -2.04
N SER A 210 7.00 -18.44 -0.74
CA SER A 210 6.78 -19.59 0.15
C SER A 210 5.85 -20.65 -0.46
N PRO A 211 6.12 -21.96 -0.24
CA PRO A 211 5.21 -23.04 -0.62
C PRO A 211 3.79 -22.86 -0.07
N GLU A 212 3.64 -22.43 1.19
CA GLU A 212 2.35 -22.16 1.82
C GLU A 212 1.61 -21.03 1.11
N MET A 213 2.31 -19.95 0.78
CA MET A 213 1.71 -18.81 0.07
C MET A 213 1.34 -19.19 -1.37
N LYS A 214 2.16 -20.02 -2.06
CA LYS A 214 1.85 -20.53 -3.42
C LYS A 214 0.55 -21.33 -3.48
N LYS A 215 0.13 -21.99 -2.39
CA LYS A 215 -1.15 -22.70 -2.34
C LYS A 215 -2.32 -21.74 -2.58
N LEU A 216 -2.21 -20.48 -2.17
CA LEU A 216 -3.26 -19.46 -2.35
C LEU A 216 -3.40 -19.05 -3.81
N ASN A 217 -2.27 -18.69 -4.43
CA ASN A 217 -2.16 -18.45 -5.87
C ASN A 217 -0.69 -18.65 -6.29
N PRO A 218 -0.37 -19.66 -7.13
CA PRO A 218 1.00 -19.93 -7.56
C PRO A 218 1.47 -19.00 -8.69
N THR A 219 0.55 -18.32 -9.38
CA THR A 219 0.84 -17.51 -10.57
C THR A 219 1.30 -16.09 -10.24
N THR A 220 0.98 -15.60 -9.04
CA THR A 220 1.34 -14.25 -8.59
C THR A 220 1.95 -14.30 -7.20
N LEU A 221 2.80 -13.33 -6.88
CA LEU A 221 3.31 -13.17 -5.53
C LEU A 221 2.16 -12.79 -4.59
N ASN A 222 1.82 -13.60 -3.61
CA ASN A 222 0.88 -13.19 -2.57
C ASN A 222 1.62 -12.34 -1.53
N THR A 223 1.05 -11.22 -1.09
CA THR A 223 1.69 -10.33 -0.11
C THR A 223 0.78 -10.02 1.06
N LEU A 224 1.40 -9.53 2.13
CA LEU A 224 0.73 -8.97 3.29
C LEU A 224 0.76 -7.46 3.17
N ARG A 225 -0.40 -6.83 3.33
CA ARG A 225 -0.54 -5.39 3.57
C ARG A 225 -0.66 -5.19 5.07
N ILE A 226 0.35 -4.59 5.68
CA ILE A 226 0.45 -4.38 7.13
C ILE A 226 0.45 -2.88 7.40
N MET A 227 -0.56 -2.37 8.09
CA MET A 227 -0.54 -0.99 8.56
C MET A 227 0.07 -0.92 9.95
N SER A 228 1.06 -0.04 10.14
CA SER A 228 1.69 0.21 11.43
C SER A 228 1.55 1.67 11.88
N TYR A 229 1.60 1.86 13.19
CA TYR A 229 1.54 3.15 13.86
C TYR A 229 2.79 3.33 14.74
N LEU A 230 3.55 4.41 14.50
CA LEU A 230 4.66 4.83 15.34
C LEU A 230 4.14 5.81 16.40
N ARG A 231 4.17 5.34 17.65
CA ARG A 231 3.73 6.06 18.84
C ARG A 231 4.91 6.17 19.79
N ASP A 232 5.34 7.39 20.05
CA ASP A 232 6.55 7.68 20.82
C ASP A 232 7.75 6.94 20.19
N GLU A 233 8.32 5.95 20.89
CA GLU A 233 9.45 5.14 20.42
C GLU A 233 9.03 3.71 20.04
N GLU A 234 7.73 3.41 20.03
CA GLU A 234 7.20 2.07 19.76
C GLU A 234 6.39 1.99 18.47
N VAL A 235 6.54 0.86 17.77
CA VAL A 235 5.80 0.55 16.55
C VAL A 235 4.74 -0.50 16.84
N HIS A 236 3.48 -0.14 16.58
CA HIS A 236 2.32 -1.00 16.74
C HIS A 236 1.78 -1.43 15.37
N VAL A 237 1.59 -2.74 15.18
CA VAL A 237 0.85 -3.25 14.02
C VAL A 237 -0.64 -3.04 14.28
N LEU A 238 -1.29 -2.26 13.42
CA LEU A 238 -2.70 -1.91 13.52
C LEU A 238 -3.60 -2.95 12.85
N SER A 239 -3.20 -3.41 11.66
CA SER A 239 -3.99 -4.33 10.86
C SER A 239 -3.10 -5.03 9.84
N THR A 240 -3.31 -6.34 9.68
CA THR A 240 -2.70 -7.14 8.62
C THR A 240 -3.80 -7.76 7.76
N ILE A 241 -3.63 -7.63 6.45
CA ILE A 241 -4.44 -8.34 5.47
C ILE A 241 -3.52 -9.07 4.50
N VAL A 242 -3.90 -10.26 4.06
CA VAL A 242 -3.28 -10.92 2.91
C VAL A 242 -3.96 -10.44 1.63
N ARG A 243 -3.18 -10.19 0.58
CA ARG A 243 -3.62 -9.88 -0.77
C ARG A 243 -3.22 -11.05 -1.67
N ILE A 244 -4.23 -11.67 -2.28
CA ILE A 244 -4.11 -12.81 -3.17
C ILE A 244 -4.46 -12.30 -4.56
N GLY A 245 -3.49 -12.28 -5.48
CA GLY A 245 -3.72 -11.82 -6.85
C GLY A 245 -4.75 -12.69 -7.58
N LYS A 246 -5.28 -12.19 -8.70
CA LYS A 246 -6.11 -13.00 -9.60
C LYS A 246 -5.22 -14.02 -10.32
N LYS A 247 -5.71 -15.24 -10.56
CA LYS A 247 -4.97 -16.26 -11.32
C LYS A 247 -4.57 -15.72 -12.70
N GLY A 248 -3.29 -15.84 -13.05
CA GLY A 248 -2.72 -15.40 -14.33
C GLY A 248 -2.53 -13.88 -14.48
N SER A 249 -2.65 -13.09 -13.41
CA SER A 249 -2.23 -11.68 -13.42
C SER A 249 -0.71 -11.57 -13.23
N ASP A 250 -0.08 -10.47 -13.63
CA ASP A 250 1.33 -10.21 -13.30
C ASP A 250 1.51 -9.56 -11.91
N THR A 251 0.41 -9.19 -11.25
CA THR A 251 0.44 -8.48 -9.95
C THR A 251 -0.51 -9.08 -8.94
N ASP A 252 -0.21 -8.84 -7.66
CA ASP A 252 -1.03 -9.20 -6.51
C ASP A 252 -2.15 -8.18 -6.23
N ASN A 253 -2.28 -7.20 -7.13
CA ASN A 253 -3.16 -6.07 -6.92
C ASN A 253 -4.62 -6.55 -6.89
N TYR A 254 -5.22 -6.53 -5.70
CA TYR A 254 -6.62 -6.87 -5.49
C TYR A 254 -7.57 -5.93 -6.28
N GLU A 255 -7.09 -4.76 -6.72
CA GLU A 255 -7.85 -3.88 -7.59
C GLU A 255 -8.13 -4.47 -8.98
N GLY A 256 -7.31 -5.43 -9.44
CA GLY A 256 -7.47 -6.17 -10.71
C GLY A 256 -8.31 -7.45 -10.62
N GLY A 257 -8.97 -7.70 -9.48
CA GLY A 257 -9.83 -8.88 -9.27
C GLY A 257 -9.29 -9.93 -8.30
N GLY A 258 -8.26 -9.59 -7.52
CA GLY A 258 -7.76 -10.44 -6.43
C GLY A 258 -8.66 -10.47 -5.18
N ILE A 259 -8.31 -11.34 -4.24
CA ILE A 259 -8.99 -11.54 -2.95
C ILE A 259 -8.15 -10.91 -1.84
N ILE A 260 -8.79 -10.19 -0.92
CA ILE A 260 -8.19 -9.79 0.35
C ILE A 260 -8.80 -10.59 1.49
N CYS A 261 -8.00 -10.98 2.47
CA CYS A 261 -8.47 -11.65 3.68
C CYS A 261 -7.77 -11.08 4.90
N GLY A 262 -8.49 -10.98 6.02
CA GLY A 262 -7.94 -10.53 7.29
C GLY A 262 -6.97 -11.55 7.87
N VAL A 263 -5.97 -11.08 8.59
CA VAL A 263 -5.02 -11.93 9.33
C VAL A 263 -5.03 -11.48 10.78
N ASN A 264 -5.29 -12.42 11.69
CA ASN A 264 -5.37 -12.14 13.12
C ASN A 264 -3.99 -11.98 13.77
N ALA A 265 -3.96 -11.69 15.08
CA ALA A 265 -2.71 -11.45 15.81
C ALA A 265 -1.74 -12.66 15.84
N LYS A 266 -2.27 -13.88 15.67
CA LYS A 266 -1.52 -15.14 15.60
C LYS A 266 -1.04 -15.48 14.19
N GLY A 267 -1.41 -14.70 13.19
CA GLY A 267 -1.07 -14.93 11.78
C GLY A 267 -2.05 -15.83 11.04
N GLU A 268 -3.15 -16.22 11.66
CA GLU A 268 -4.19 -17.06 11.03
C GLU A 268 -5.13 -16.19 10.21
N PHE A 269 -5.59 -16.72 9.08
CA PHE A 269 -6.48 -16.00 8.19
C PHE A 269 -7.91 -16.03 8.72
N ASN A 270 -8.68 -14.97 8.43
CA ASN A 270 -10.12 -14.98 8.68
C ASN A 270 -10.81 -16.00 7.76
N SER A 271 -12.02 -16.43 8.14
CA SER A 271 -12.75 -17.46 7.41
C SER A 271 -13.26 -17.04 6.04
N VAL A 272 -13.29 -15.72 5.79
CA VAL A 272 -13.81 -15.13 4.56
C VAL A 272 -12.87 -14.08 3.99
N GLY A 273 -12.80 -14.05 2.66
CA GLY A 273 -12.12 -13.05 1.87
C GLY A 273 -13.07 -12.30 0.95
N TYR A 274 -12.64 -11.13 0.51
CA TYR A 274 -13.44 -10.19 -0.27
C TYR A 274 -12.68 -9.73 -1.50
N THR A 275 -13.39 -9.47 -2.59
CA THR A 275 -12.83 -8.71 -3.73
C THR A 275 -12.96 -7.21 -3.49
N LYS A 276 -12.28 -6.35 -4.26
CA LYS A 276 -12.38 -4.88 -4.13
C LYS A 276 -13.80 -4.34 -4.10
N LEU A 277 -14.67 -4.86 -4.98
CA LEU A 277 -16.07 -4.45 -5.00
C LEU A 277 -16.87 -5.12 -3.87
N GLY A 278 -16.36 -6.18 -3.25
CA GLY A 278 -17.00 -6.93 -2.17
C GLY A 278 -18.32 -7.59 -2.59
N ARG A 279 -18.56 -7.77 -3.89
CA ARG A 279 -19.75 -8.44 -4.43
C ARG A 279 -19.76 -9.93 -4.12
N LYS A 280 -18.58 -10.52 -3.95
CA LYS A 280 -18.38 -11.93 -3.70
C LYS A 280 -17.57 -12.10 -2.43
N VAL A 281 -18.09 -12.94 -1.55
CA VAL A 281 -17.44 -13.44 -0.34
C VAL A 281 -16.88 -14.81 -0.68
N TYR A 282 -15.63 -15.05 -0.32
CA TYR A 282 -14.91 -16.29 -0.63
C TYR A 282 -14.53 -16.96 0.68
N SER A 283 -14.93 -18.22 0.87
CA SER A 283 -14.38 -19.08 1.92
C SER A 283 -13.19 -19.91 1.42
N LYS A 284 -13.00 -19.96 0.10
CA LYS A 284 -11.92 -20.64 -0.60
C LYS A 284 -11.31 -19.77 -1.68
N THR A 285 -10.01 -19.94 -1.92
CA THR A 285 -9.30 -19.34 -3.07
C THR A 285 -9.73 -19.99 -4.39
N GLU A 286 -9.35 -19.41 -5.52
CA GLU A 286 -9.57 -20.03 -6.85
C GLU A 286 -8.82 -21.36 -7.01
N SER A 287 -7.76 -21.60 -6.22
CA SER A 287 -7.06 -22.89 -6.13
C SER A 287 -7.76 -23.92 -5.22
N GLY A 288 -8.91 -23.59 -4.63
CA GLY A 288 -9.71 -24.49 -3.79
C GLY A 288 -9.29 -24.57 -2.32
N ILE A 289 -8.29 -23.77 -1.90
CA ILE A 289 -7.79 -23.75 -0.52
C ILE A 289 -8.75 -22.96 0.37
N SER A 290 -9.13 -23.51 1.53
CA SER A 290 -9.96 -22.79 2.48
C SER A 290 -9.16 -21.76 3.24
N LEU A 291 -9.66 -20.52 3.28
CA LEU A 291 -8.96 -19.40 3.93
C LEU A 291 -8.82 -19.64 5.43
N LYS A 292 -9.83 -20.19 6.11
CA LYS A 292 -9.79 -20.45 7.56
C LYS A 292 -8.66 -21.41 8.00
N ASP A 293 -8.18 -22.24 7.08
CA ASP A 293 -7.14 -23.26 7.35
C ASP A 293 -5.74 -22.73 6.99
N CYS A 294 -5.62 -21.46 6.59
CA CYS A 294 -4.37 -20.82 6.21
C CYS A 294 -3.77 -19.99 7.35
N LYS A 295 -2.44 -19.92 7.34
CA LYS A 295 -1.64 -19.11 8.25
C LYS A 295 -0.47 -18.49 7.50
N VAL A 296 -0.09 -17.28 7.88
CA VAL A 296 1.15 -16.64 7.41
C VAL A 296 2.36 -17.39 8.00
N PRO A 297 3.29 -17.90 7.17
CA PRO A 297 4.54 -18.47 7.66
C PRO A 297 5.37 -17.43 8.42
N ASN A 298 5.96 -17.82 9.55
CA ASN A 298 6.86 -17.00 10.37
C ASN A 298 6.32 -15.58 10.66
N TYR A 299 5.05 -15.49 11.03
CA TYR A 299 4.37 -14.19 11.20
C TYR A 299 4.95 -13.30 12.30
N GLU A 300 5.57 -13.86 13.34
CA GLU A 300 6.26 -13.04 14.34
C GLU A 300 7.48 -12.32 13.73
N ASP A 301 8.23 -12.99 12.85
CA ASP A 301 9.36 -12.39 12.13
C ASP A 301 8.89 -11.30 11.17
N VAL A 302 7.74 -11.50 10.52
CA VAL A 302 7.07 -10.46 9.71
C VAL A 302 6.79 -9.21 10.57
N LYS A 303 6.17 -9.38 11.75
CA LYS A 303 5.87 -8.26 12.65
C LYS A 303 7.15 -7.60 13.17
N ALA A 304 8.17 -8.39 13.52
CA ALA A 304 9.47 -7.87 13.97
C ALA A 304 10.16 -7.05 12.87
N MET A 305 10.14 -7.54 11.63
CA MET A 305 10.65 -6.81 10.47
C MET A 305 9.90 -5.49 10.27
N VAL A 306 8.56 -5.48 10.29
CA VAL A 306 7.76 -4.24 10.13
C VAL A 306 8.09 -3.21 11.21
N ARG A 307 8.25 -3.64 12.48
CA ARG A 307 8.64 -2.72 13.56
C ARG A 307 9.99 -2.07 13.28
N ARG A 308 11.00 -2.87 12.93
CA ARG A 308 12.35 -2.37 12.62
C ARG A 308 12.37 -1.49 11.37
N LEU A 309 11.59 -1.82 10.34
CA LEU A 309 11.43 -1.01 9.13
C LEU A 309 10.86 0.37 9.45
N HIS A 310 9.78 0.44 10.23
CA HIS A 310 9.12 1.71 10.55
C HIS A 310 10.04 2.68 11.31
N MET A 311 10.91 2.16 12.18
CA MET A 311 11.90 2.98 12.88
C MET A 311 12.91 3.67 11.93
N ARG A 312 13.10 3.20 10.69
CA ARG A 312 14.01 3.83 9.72
C ARG A 312 13.43 5.06 9.04
N VAL A 313 12.10 5.25 9.11
CA VAL A 313 11.40 6.36 8.44
C VAL A 313 10.42 7.05 9.41
N PRO A 314 10.90 7.60 10.54
CA PRO A 314 10.05 8.17 11.61
C PRO A 314 9.31 9.45 11.19
N TYR A 315 9.56 9.95 9.98
CA TYR A 315 8.80 11.03 9.34
C TYR A 315 7.32 10.70 9.15
N PHE A 316 6.97 9.42 9.14
CA PHE A 316 5.60 8.95 8.90
C PHE A 316 5.14 8.14 10.10
N ARG A 317 4.13 8.63 10.84
CA ARG A 317 3.58 7.86 11.96
C ARG A 317 2.66 6.73 11.48
N LEU A 318 2.09 6.80 10.28
CA LEU A 318 1.23 5.76 9.71
C LEU A 318 1.79 5.26 8.37
N ILE A 319 2.12 3.97 8.30
CA ILE A 319 2.70 3.35 7.09
C ILE A 319 1.98 2.05 6.77
N SER A 320 1.69 1.83 5.49
CA SER A 320 1.21 0.57 4.94
C SER A 320 2.36 -0.17 4.24
N TRP A 321 2.82 -1.26 4.81
CA TRP A 321 3.90 -2.10 4.28
C TRP A 321 3.34 -3.22 3.42
N ASP A 322 3.99 -3.47 2.28
CA ASP A 322 3.73 -4.64 1.45
C ASP A 322 4.89 -5.62 1.66
N ILE A 323 4.60 -6.75 2.31
CA ILE A 323 5.57 -7.78 2.69
C ILE A 323 5.26 -9.07 1.95
N GLY A 324 6.22 -9.59 1.20
CA GLY A 324 6.18 -10.93 0.63
C GLY A 324 6.80 -11.95 1.58
N ILE A 325 6.52 -13.23 1.36
CA ILE A 325 7.17 -14.33 2.08
C ILE A 325 7.93 -15.16 1.04
N ASN A 326 9.25 -15.27 1.18
CA ASN A 326 10.07 -16.00 0.21
C ASN A 326 9.96 -17.52 0.38
N GLU A 327 10.60 -18.26 -0.53
CA GLU A 327 10.63 -19.73 -0.53
C GLU A 327 11.16 -20.38 0.76
N ASN A 328 11.96 -19.64 1.55
CA ASN A 328 12.49 -20.07 2.85
C ASN A 328 11.59 -19.64 4.03
N ASN A 329 10.35 -19.23 3.75
CA ASN A 329 9.39 -18.73 4.74
C ASN A 329 9.87 -17.47 5.49
N GLN A 330 10.74 -16.66 4.89
CA GLN A 330 11.23 -15.41 5.49
C GLN A 330 10.54 -14.17 4.91
N PRO A 331 10.31 -13.12 5.72
CA PRO A 331 9.70 -11.89 5.25
C PRO A 331 10.62 -11.10 4.32
N VAL A 332 10.04 -10.51 3.27
CA VAL A 332 10.74 -9.68 2.28
C VAL A 332 9.95 -8.39 2.04
N LEU A 333 10.60 -7.23 2.16
CA LEU A 333 10.00 -5.94 1.87
C LEU A 333 9.81 -5.79 0.36
N ILE A 334 8.57 -5.61 -0.09
CA ILE A 334 8.24 -5.37 -1.50
C ILE A 334 8.14 -3.88 -1.79
N GLU A 335 7.40 -3.16 -0.94
CA GLU A 335 7.29 -1.70 -0.94
C GLU A 335 6.63 -1.21 0.36
N TYR A 336 6.58 0.10 0.54
CA TYR A 336 5.80 0.74 1.59
C TYR A 336 5.07 1.95 1.03
N ASN A 337 3.93 2.26 1.64
CA ASN A 337 2.97 3.23 1.15
C ASN A 337 2.60 4.18 2.28
N THR A 338 2.88 5.47 2.11
CA THR A 338 2.54 6.50 3.10
C THR A 338 1.58 7.54 2.52
N TYR A 339 1.53 7.66 1.19
CA TYR A 339 0.66 8.56 0.44
C TYR A 339 -0.63 7.86 -0.02
N ASN A 340 -1.77 8.57 0.05
CA ASN A 340 -3.09 8.12 -0.45
C ASN A 340 -3.53 6.71 -0.02
N GLN A 341 -3.07 6.28 1.16
CA GLN A 341 -3.40 4.99 1.76
C GLN A 341 -4.93 4.81 1.89
N SER A 342 -5.40 3.58 1.72
CA SER A 342 -6.82 3.25 1.90
C SER A 342 -7.05 2.51 3.21
N THR A 343 -8.09 2.90 3.94
CA THR A 343 -8.55 2.19 5.14
C THR A 343 -9.54 1.08 4.81
N ASN A 344 -10.16 1.12 3.63
CA ASN A 344 -11.27 0.22 3.28
C ASN A 344 -10.89 -1.25 3.34
N PRO A 345 -9.75 -1.71 2.75
CA PRO A 345 -9.43 -3.13 2.72
C PRO A 345 -9.32 -3.72 4.13
N SER A 346 -8.59 -3.04 5.02
CA SER A 346 -8.45 -3.45 6.41
C SER A 346 -9.78 -3.42 7.16
N GLN A 347 -10.58 -2.36 7.01
CA GLN A 347 -11.81 -2.24 7.80
C GLN A 347 -12.93 -3.18 7.38
N VAL A 348 -12.98 -3.55 6.10
CA VAL A 348 -13.91 -4.59 5.63
C VAL A 348 -13.59 -5.93 6.28
N VAL A 349 -12.31 -6.32 6.33
CA VAL A 349 -11.94 -7.69 6.72
C VAL A 349 -11.61 -7.87 8.19
N ASN A 350 -11.16 -6.81 8.88
CA ASN A 350 -10.70 -6.85 10.27
C ASN A 350 -11.54 -5.99 11.24
N GLY A 351 -12.47 -5.17 10.76
CA GLY A 351 -13.18 -4.22 11.61
C GLY A 351 -12.41 -2.90 11.84
N PRO A 352 -12.68 -2.15 12.92
CA PRO A 352 -12.09 -0.83 13.17
C PRO A 352 -10.56 -0.80 13.08
N LEU A 353 -10.03 0.10 12.25
CA LEU A 353 -8.61 0.11 11.85
C LEU A 353 -7.62 0.33 13.01
N PHE A 354 -7.95 1.23 13.93
CA PHE A 354 -6.99 1.70 14.95
C PHE A 354 -7.11 0.96 16.29
N GLY A 355 -8.16 0.14 16.47
CA GLY A 355 -8.40 -0.59 17.72
C GLY A 355 -8.30 0.32 18.95
N LYS A 356 -7.45 -0.05 19.91
CA LYS A 356 -7.23 0.72 21.15
C LYS A 356 -6.66 2.13 20.94
N PHE A 357 -6.07 2.42 19.78
CA PHE A 357 -5.49 3.72 19.45
C PHE A 357 -6.47 4.68 18.77
N THR A 358 -7.73 4.26 18.57
CA THR A 358 -8.71 5.04 17.81
C THR A 358 -8.89 6.45 18.38
N ASP A 359 -9.11 6.57 19.69
CA ASP A 359 -9.35 7.85 20.35
C ASP A 359 -8.13 8.79 20.25
N GLU A 360 -6.93 8.25 20.45
CA GLU A 360 -5.67 9.01 20.37
C GLU A 360 -5.41 9.49 18.93
N ILE A 361 -5.51 8.61 17.94
CA ILE A 361 -5.25 8.95 16.54
C ILE A 361 -6.30 9.94 16.03
N LEU A 362 -7.57 9.83 16.45
CA LEU A 362 -8.58 10.84 16.14
C LEU A 362 -8.22 12.19 16.76
N SER A 363 -7.79 12.23 18.02
CA SER A 363 -7.36 13.47 18.67
C SER A 363 -6.20 14.14 17.92
N LEU A 364 -5.13 13.38 17.63
CA LEU A 364 -3.95 13.88 16.90
C LEU A 364 -4.25 14.24 15.44
N GLY A 365 -5.10 13.46 14.79
CA GLY A 365 -5.34 13.52 13.34
C GLY A 365 -6.44 14.48 12.93
N ILE A 366 -7.33 14.87 13.85
CA ILE A 366 -8.47 15.74 13.55
C ILE A 366 -8.27 17.15 14.14
N ASN A 367 -7.85 17.28 15.39
CA ASN A 367 -7.78 18.56 16.12
C ASN A 367 -6.60 19.42 15.70
#